data_AF-A0A529FDB7-F1
#
_entry.id   AF-A0A529FDB7-F1
#
_cell.length_a   1.000
_cell.length_b   1.000
_cell.length_c   1.000
_cell.angle_alpha   90.00
_cell.angle_beta   90.00
_cell.angle_gamma   90.00
#
_symmetry.space_group_name_H-M   'P 1'
#
loop_
_entity.id
_entity.type
_entity.pdbx_description
1 polymer ?
#
loop_
_entity_poly.entity_id
_entity_poly.type
_entity_poly.pdbx_seq_one_letter_code
_entity_poly.pdbx_strand_id
1 'polypeptide(L)'
;MSVLPFLRIYAPLNAVLAAPGLLAVAALTIPDLSGRGRLALAAVLAVIWGAYLLQLAGTLLKRRAGDLRNRTPEIAIDVLAVVVPLAAFLLVGTPDRSLYCAVWLLKPLRDSTFFPVLG
;
A
#
# COMPACT_ATOMS: atom_id res chain seq x y z
N MET A 1 -22.64 -0.88 -24.43
CA MET A 1 -21.67 0.20 -24.17
C MET A 1 -20.30 -0.41 -23.97
N SER A 2 -19.35 -0.21 -24.89
CA SER A 2 -17.95 -0.65 -24.71
C SER A 2 -17.22 0.34 -23.83
N VAL A 3 -16.95 -0.04 -22.59
CA VAL A 3 -16.15 0.77 -21.67
C VAL A 3 -14.69 0.54 -22.04
N LEU A 4 -14.07 1.53 -22.70
CA LEU A 4 -12.65 1.46 -23.08
C LEU A 4 -11.78 1.45 -21.80
N PRO A 5 -11.06 0.34 -21.50
CA PRO A 5 -10.26 0.22 -20.29
C PRO A 5 -9.03 1.14 -20.27
N PHE A 6 -8.74 1.83 -21.38
CA PHE A 6 -7.55 2.66 -21.54
C PHE A 6 -7.55 3.91 -20.63
N LEU A 7 -8.73 4.43 -20.28
CA LEU A 7 -8.89 5.52 -19.31
C LEU A 7 -8.62 5.09 -17.86
N ARG A 8 -8.56 3.78 -17.59
CA ARG A 8 -8.16 3.21 -16.29
C ARG A 8 -6.65 3.06 -16.12
N ILE A 9 -5.83 3.42 -17.11
CA ILE A 9 -4.36 3.31 -16.97
C ILE A 9 -3.82 4.39 -16.00
N TYR A 10 -4.55 5.51 -15.86
CA TYR A 10 -4.34 6.50 -14.79
C TYR A 10 -5.15 6.20 -13.52
N ALA A 11 -5.82 5.04 -13.44
CA ALA A 11 -6.42 4.55 -12.21
C ALA A 11 -5.33 4.27 -11.17
N PRO A 12 -5.71 4.27 -9.89
CA PRO A 12 -4.93 4.84 -8.82
C PRO A 12 -3.55 4.20 -8.74
N LEU A 13 -2.51 5.02 -8.93
CA LEU A 13 -1.10 4.65 -8.75
C LEU A 13 -0.89 3.87 -7.45
N ASN A 14 -1.70 4.15 -6.42
CA ASN A 14 -1.76 3.40 -5.17
C ASN A 14 -2.10 1.92 -5.31
N ALA A 15 -3.12 1.59 -6.11
CA ALA A 15 -3.51 0.21 -6.37
C ALA A 15 -2.47 -0.49 -7.25
N VAL A 16 -1.89 0.24 -8.21
CA VAL A 16 -0.83 -0.29 -9.07
C VAL A 16 0.41 -0.63 -8.25
N LEU A 17 0.78 0.17 -7.25
CA LEU A 17 1.91 -0.10 -6.34
C LEU A 17 1.61 -1.22 -5.34
N ALA A 18 0.34 -1.45 -4.99
CA ALA A 18 -0.03 -2.51 -4.06
C ALA A 18 0.24 -3.90 -4.66
N ALA A 19 -0.04 -4.08 -5.96
CA ALA A 19 0.15 -5.35 -6.65
C ALA A 19 1.60 -5.89 -6.59
N PRO A 20 2.66 -5.16 -7.03
CA PRO A 20 4.03 -5.62 -6.91
C PRO A 20 4.48 -5.75 -5.45
N GLY A 21 3.92 -4.93 -4.54
CA GLY A 21 4.18 -5.06 -3.10
C GLY A 21 3.70 -6.41 -2.55
N LEU A 22 2.46 -6.79 -2.88
CA LEU A 22 1.89 -8.08 -2.45
C LEU A 22 2.56 -9.27 -3.13
N LEU A 23 2.96 -9.13 -4.41
CA LEU A 23 3.78 -10.14 -5.08
C LEU A 23 5.15 -10.30 -4.42
N ALA A 24 5.77 -9.21 -3.96
CA ALA A 24 7.03 -9.28 -3.23
C ALA A 24 6.86 -9.96 -1.86
N VAL A 25 5.74 -9.72 -1.16
CA VAL A 25 5.41 -10.46 0.07
C VAL A 25 5.27 -11.96 -0.21
N ALA A 26 4.52 -12.34 -1.24
CA ALA A 26 4.33 -13.73 -1.63
C ALA A 26 5.66 -14.38 -2.08
N ALA A 27 6.53 -13.65 -2.76
CA ALA A 27 7.84 -14.15 -3.14
C ALA A 27 8.71 -14.42 -1.89
N LEU A 28 8.68 -13.53 -0.89
CA LEU A 28 9.47 -13.67 0.33
C LEU A 28 9.10 -14.90 1.20
N THR A 29 7.94 -15.53 0.97
CA THR A 29 7.55 -16.76 1.66
C THR A 29 8.10 -18.04 0.99
N ILE A 30 8.71 -17.93 -0.20
CA ILE A 30 9.29 -19.07 -0.91
C ILE A 30 10.57 -19.52 -0.17
N PRO A 31 10.69 -20.82 0.18
CA PRO A 31 11.90 -21.36 0.80
C PRO A 31 13.10 -21.29 -0.17
N ASP A 32 14.33 -21.29 0.38
CA ASP A 32 15.59 -21.30 -0.37
C ASP A 32 15.83 -20.12 -1.34
N LEU A 33 15.12 -19.01 -1.13
CA LEU A 33 15.39 -17.76 -1.82
C LEU A 33 16.79 -17.24 -1.48
N SER A 34 17.61 -16.99 -2.52
CA SER A 34 18.95 -16.42 -2.33
C SER A 34 18.92 -15.13 -1.52
N GLY A 35 19.94 -14.90 -0.68
CA GLY A 35 20.03 -13.71 0.16
C GLY A 35 19.95 -12.39 -0.63
N ARG A 36 20.52 -12.36 -1.84
CA ARG A 36 20.42 -11.23 -2.76
C ARG A 36 18.99 -11.01 -3.26
N GLY A 37 18.27 -12.09 -3.63
CA GLY A 37 16.87 -12.00 -4.02
C GLY A 37 15.97 -11.53 -2.88
N ARG A 38 16.19 -12.06 -1.67
CA ARG A 38 15.47 -11.63 -0.47
C ARG A 38 15.69 -10.14 -0.15
N LEU A 39 16.93 -9.65 -0.27
CA LEU A 39 17.26 -8.24 -0.06
C LEU A 39 16.66 -7.34 -1.14
N ALA A 40 16.67 -7.75 -2.41
CA ALA A 40 16.04 -7.02 -3.50
C ALA A 40 14.53 -6.87 -3.30
N LEU A 41 13.83 -7.95 -2.91
CA LEU A 41 12.40 -7.92 -2.60
C LEU A 41 12.11 -7.04 -1.38
N ALA A 42 12.92 -7.10 -0.34
CA ALA A 42 12.80 -6.21 0.82
C ALA A 42 12.99 -4.73 0.43
N ALA A 43 13.93 -4.43 -0.47
CA ALA A 43 14.12 -3.08 -0.99
C ALA A 43 12.90 -2.60 -1.80
N VAL A 44 12.29 -3.47 -2.61
CA VAL A 44 11.03 -3.16 -3.31
C VAL A 44 9.93 -2.80 -2.32
N LEU A 45 9.76 -3.58 -1.24
CA LEU A 45 8.80 -3.27 -0.18
C LEU A 45 9.10 -1.91 0.48
N ALA A 46 10.36 -1.60 0.74
CA ALA A 46 10.77 -0.32 1.33
C ALA A 46 10.48 0.87 0.41
N VAL A 47 10.70 0.72 -0.91
CA VAL A 47 10.38 1.75 -1.90
C VAL A 47 8.86 2.00 -1.97
N ILE A 48 8.06 0.94 -1.98
CA ILE A 48 6.59 1.04 -1.99
C ILE A 48 6.09 1.70 -0.70
N TRP A 49 6.64 1.30 0.45
CA TRP A 49 6.35 1.92 1.73
C TRP A 49 6.67 3.43 1.72
N GLY A 50 7.84 3.81 1.18
CA GLY A 50 8.24 5.22 1.05
C GLY A 50 7.30 6.02 0.15
N ALA A 51 6.82 5.42 -0.95
CA ALA A 51 5.82 6.05 -1.81
C ALA A 51 4.50 6.30 -1.06
N TYR A 52 4.03 5.33 -0.26
CA TYR A 52 2.84 5.51 0.57
C TYR A 52 3.05 6.52 1.71
N LEU A 53 4.26 6.64 2.25
CA LEU A 53 4.60 7.66 3.24
C LEU A 53 4.51 9.08 2.64
N LEU A 54 5.05 9.28 1.44
CA LEU A 54 4.94 10.55 0.72
C LEU A 54 3.47 10.90 0.43
N GLN A 55 2.68 9.90 0.05
CA GLN A 55 1.24 10.06 -0.16
C GLN A 55 0.53 10.48 1.13
N LEU A 56 0.82 9.82 2.27
CA LEU A 56 0.25 10.16 3.57
C LEU A 56 0.62 11.59 3.99
N ALA A 57 1.87 12.01 3.78
CA ALA A 57 2.27 13.39 4.05
C ALA A 57 1.41 14.36 3.23
N GLY A 58 1.25 14.11 1.93
CA GLY A 58 0.41 14.93 1.05
C GLY A 58 -1.06 15.00 1.49
N THR A 59 -1.65 13.90 1.96
CA THR A 59 -3.04 13.90 2.44
C THR A 59 -3.20 14.64 3.76
N LEU A 60 -2.23 14.54 4.68
CA LEU A 60 -2.22 15.30 5.93
C LEU A 60 -2.04 16.81 5.71
N LEU A 61 -1.18 17.21 4.77
CA LEU A 61 -1.00 18.60 4.35
C LEU A 61 -2.31 19.21 3.82
N LYS A 62 -3.02 18.50 2.93
CA LYS A 62 -4.32 18.95 2.41
C LYS A 62 -5.40 19.04 3.48
N ARG A 63 -5.41 18.10 4.44
CA ARG A 63 -6.33 18.16 5.58
C ARG A 63 -6.08 19.39 6.45
N ARG A 64 -4.81 19.71 6.72
CA ARG A 64 -4.42 20.88 7.51
C ARG A 64 -4.84 22.20 6.83
N ALA A 65 -4.87 22.24 5.50
CA ALA A 65 -5.34 23.40 4.74
C ALA A 65 -6.88 23.60 4.79
N GLY A 66 -7.62 22.75 5.52
CA GLY A 66 -9.08 22.85 5.67
C GLY A 66 -9.87 22.31 4.46
N ASP A 67 -9.18 21.75 3.47
CA ASP A 67 -9.73 21.43 2.15
C ASP A 67 -10.53 20.11 2.12
N LEU A 68 -10.54 19.34 3.22
CA LEU A 68 -11.02 17.95 3.23
C LEU A 68 -11.94 17.64 4.42
N ARG A 69 -13.22 18.02 4.31
CA ARG A 69 -14.31 17.48 5.14
C ARG A 69 -14.75 16.14 4.51
N ASN A 70 -14.88 15.06 5.28
CA ASN A 70 -15.27 13.67 4.88
C ASN A 70 -14.24 12.65 4.34
N ARG A 71 -12.90 12.86 4.42
CA ARG A 71 -11.90 11.85 3.99
C ARG A 71 -11.39 10.89 5.08
N THR A 72 -12.14 10.69 6.17
CA THR A 72 -11.76 9.81 7.28
C THR A 72 -11.32 8.39 6.85
N PRO A 73 -12.04 7.66 5.96
CA PRO A 73 -11.63 6.30 5.58
C PRO A 73 -10.35 6.27 4.74
N GLU A 74 -10.15 7.24 3.85
CA GLU A 74 -8.92 7.34 3.05
C GLU A 74 -7.69 7.54 3.93
N ILE A 75 -7.79 8.41 4.94
CA ILE A 75 -6.69 8.70 5.86
C ILE A 75 -6.40 7.48 6.72
N ALA A 76 -7.42 6.75 7.18
CA ALA A 76 -7.22 5.53 7.96
C ALA A 76 -6.42 4.48 7.18
N ILE A 77 -6.75 4.27 5.90
CA ILE A 77 -6.00 3.34 5.03
C ILE A 77 -4.56 3.83 4.83
N ASP A 78 -4.36 5.12 4.59
CA ASP A 78 -3.01 5.69 4.38
C ASP A 78 -2.14 5.56 5.63
N VAL A 79 -2.70 5.77 6.82
CA VAL A 79 -2.00 5.60 8.11
C VAL A 79 -1.66 4.13 8.35
N LEU A 80 -2.64 3.22 8.21
CA LEU A 80 -2.40 1.79 8.42
C LEU A 80 -1.33 1.23 7.47
N ALA A 81 -1.34 1.66 6.21
CA ALA A 81 -0.38 1.22 5.20
C ALA A 81 1.08 1.59 5.51
N VAL A 82 1.31 2.58 6.38
CA VAL A 82 2.64 3.04 6.78
C VAL A 82 3.00 2.52 8.17
N VAL A 83 2.10 2.67 9.14
CA VAL A 83 2.36 2.36 10.55
C VAL A 83 2.49 0.87 10.78
N VAL A 84 1.64 0.05 10.16
CA VAL A 84 1.66 -1.42 10.37
C VAL A 84 2.97 -2.04 9.89
N PRO A 85 3.46 -1.78 8.65
CA PRO A 85 4.76 -2.30 8.22
C PRO A 85 5.94 -1.75 9.02
N LEU A 86 5.87 -0.48 9.44
CA LEU A 86 6.91 0.14 10.26
C LEU A 86 6.99 -0.52 11.65
N ALA A 87 5.84 -0.73 12.30
CA ALA A 87 5.77 -1.42 13.58
C ALA A 87 6.30 -2.86 13.47
N ALA A 88 5.92 -3.58 12.40
CA ALA A 88 6.44 -4.93 12.14
C ALA A 88 7.96 -4.94 11.91
N PHE A 89 8.50 -3.93 11.23
CA PHE A 89 9.93 -3.78 11.02
C PHE A 89 10.70 -3.61 12.34
N LEU A 90 10.13 -2.86 13.29
CA LEU A 90 10.76 -2.57 14.58
C LEU A 90 10.56 -3.69 15.63
N LEU A 91 9.40 -4.34 15.65
CA LEU A 91 8.97 -5.19 16.77
C LEU A 91 8.98 -6.69 16.49
N VAL A 92 8.88 -7.12 15.23
CA VAL A 92 8.75 -8.55 14.89
C VAL A 92 10.12 -9.11 14.48
N GLY A 93 10.41 -10.41 14.65
CA GLY A 93 11.64 -11.03 14.14
C GLY A 93 11.58 -11.32 12.62
N THR A 94 12.72 -11.45 11.95
CA THR A 94 12.73 -12.00 10.57
C THR A 94 12.42 -13.51 10.61
N PRO A 95 11.69 -14.09 9.62
CA PRO A 95 11.30 -13.54 8.32
C PRO A 95 9.87 -12.96 8.26
N ASP A 96 9.06 -13.15 9.29
CA ASP A 96 7.60 -12.97 9.23
C ASP A 96 7.14 -11.51 9.14
N ARG A 97 8.07 -10.54 9.27
CA ARG A 97 7.79 -9.10 9.16
C ARG A 97 7.10 -8.72 7.85
N SER A 98 7.45 -9.37 6.74
CA SER A 98 6.90 -9.04 5.42
C SER A 98 5.40 -9.32 5.31
N LEU A 99 4.86 -10.24 6.13
CA LEU A 99 3.43 -10.58 6.14
C LEU A 99 2.56 -9.37 6.53
N TYR A 100 3.10 -8.47 7.36
CA TYR A 100 2.40 -7.25 7.77
C TYR A 100 2.23 -6.24 6.63
N CYS A 101 2.98 -6.37 5.53
CA CYS A 101 2.75 -5.58 4.32
C CYS A 101 1.46 -6.00 3.57
N ALA A 102 0.80 -7.10 3.97
CA ALA A 102 -0.52 -7.47 3.46
C ALA A 102 -1.60 -6.40 3.71
N VAL A 103 -1.37 -5.49 4.66
CA VAL A 103 -2.21 -4.30 4.88
C VAL A 103 -2.42 -3.46 3.60
N TRP A 104 -1.50 -3.55 2.63
CA TRP A 104 -1.64 -2.86 1.34
C TRP A 104 -2.77 -3.40 0.47
N LEU A 105 -3.40 -4.53 0.82
CA LEU A 105 -4.69 -4.95 0.23
C LEU A 105 -5.80 -3.90 0.39
N LEU A 106 -5.68 -3.01 1.38
CA LEU A 106 -6.61 -1.91 1.59
C LEU A 106 -6.38 -0.75 0.61
N LYS A 107 -5.20 -0.61 -0.01
CA LYS A 107 -4.88 0.51 -0.92
C LYS A 107 -5.74 0.54 -2.18
N PRO A 108 -6.05 -0.60 -2.84
CA PRO A 108 -7.05 -0.63 -3.91
C PRO A 108 -8.46 -0.21 -3.47
N LEU A 109 -8.84 -0.45 -2.21
CA LEU A 109 -10.15 -0.09 -1.66
C LEU A 109 -10.28 1.42 -1.45
N ARG A 110 -9.17 2.09 -1.13
CA ARG A 110 -9.09 3.53 -0.86
C ARG A 110 -9.70 4.39 -1.96
N ASP A 111 -9.40 4.05 -3.20
CA ASP A 111 -9.75 4.84 -4.38
C ASP A 111 -10.91 4.19 -5.18
N SER A 112 -11.53 3.14 -4.62
CA SER A 112 -12.65 2.47 -5.24
C SER A 112 -13.97 3.17 -4.91
N THR A 113 -14.67 3.60 -5.95
CA THR A 113 -16.02 4.17 -5.85
C THR A 113 -17.10 3.12 -5.58
N PHE A 114 -16.76 1.83 -5.70
CA PHE A 114 -17.71 0.72 -5.55
C PHE A 114 -17.93 0.29 -4.10
N PHE A 115 -16.87 0.27 -3.28
CA PHE A 115 -16.97 -0.23 -1.89
C PHE A 115 -17.90 0.60 -0.99
N PRO A 116 -17.92 1.94 -1.07
CA PRO A 116 -18.89 2.74 -0.31
C PRO A 116 -20.36 2.49 -0.68
N VAL A 117 -20.63 1.91 -1.86
CA VAL A 117 -22.00 1.61 -2.33
C VAL A 117 -22.51 0.29 -1.79
N LEU A 118 -21.62 -0.57 -1.26
CA LEU A 118 -21.97 -1.88 -0.70
C LEU A 118 -22.43 -1.83 0.77
N GLY A 119 -22.30 -0.69 1.45
CA GLY A 119 -22.73 -0.50 2.86
C GLY A 119 -21.89 0.50 3.63
#